data_AF-A0A6P1ZYF7-F1
#
_entry.id   AF-A0A6P1ZYF7-F1
#
_cell.length_a   1.000
_cell.length_b   1.000
_cell.length_c   1.000
_cell.angle_alpha   90.00
_cell.angle_beta   90.00
_cell.angle_gamma   90.00
#
_symmetry.space_group_name_H-M   'P 1'
#
loop_
_entity.id
_entity.type
_entity.pdbx_description
1 polymer ?
#
loop_
_entity_poly.entity_id
_entity_poly.type
_entity_poly.pdbx_seq_one_letter_code
_entity_poly.pdbx_strand_id
1 'polypeptide(L)'
;MDFDLILNELSLRNPAPNEQEAQQRMSELIKTIQAVKAQGVKVILRTKEDFYTTILAPNYPLRRWLNDKNINQIERQYIKILATTSPFSTDIVNSEVQDIENNASLFEFRHQGEMAIGLGIAYVLETIAISLLSEECWDCNRLEIEFISLDEDKEIVHELVKIFHVSRSTHVQEHANLIQKIQEHIYRQVSNGVEMWNRREELFPNLEFCHAVRRQLEDIRTGQLELQPVLKKLFELQKCCENWNNGSFNTEGYPLEESGESQPTLEKYFKERTFLCPDGKERLFERHIKLRVCNWRIHFFPEQPVFPEQSGTVIIGYIGRHLPTVKYRT
;
A
#
# COMPACT_ATOMS: atom_id res chain seq x y z
N MET A 1 1.26 4.08 -0.69
CA MET A 1 0.13 3.72 -1.57
C MET A 1 -0.84 2.85 -0.81
N ASP A 2 -2.10 3.28 -0.77
CA ASP A 2 -3.15 2.64 0.00
C ASP A 2 -3.72 1.43 -0.76
N PHE A 3 -3.72 0.28 -0.11
CA PHE A 3 -4.23 -0.99 -0.58
C PHE A 3 -5.50 -1.29 0.20
N ASP A 4 -6.61 -1.32 -0.51
CA ASP A 4 -7.92 -1.57 0.07
C ASP A 4 -8.07 -3.06 0.40
N LEU A 5 -8.07 -3.37 1.69
CA LEU A 5 -8.31 -4.70 2.22
C LEU A 5 -9.75 -4.74 2.73
N ILE A 6 -10.59 -5.58 2.13
CA ILE A 6 -12.03 -5.55 2.38
C ILE A 6 -12.39 -6.56 3.48
N LEU A 7 -12.88 -6.10 4.62
CA LEU A 7 -13.31 -6.98 5.70
C LEU A 7 -14.60 -7.72 5.31
N ASN A 8 -14.55 -9.05 5.31
CA ASN A 8 -15.72 -9.90 5.19
C ASN A 8 -16.59 -9.77 6.45
N GLU A 9 -17.71 -9.08 6.34
CA GLU A 9 -18.63 -8.85 7.45
C GLU A 9 -19.28 -10.15 7.95
N LEU A 10 -19.37 -11.19 7.12
CA LEU A 10 -19.92 -12.48 7.53
C LEU A 10 -19.05 -13.15 8.60
N SER A 11 -17.73 -12.94 8.54
CA SER A 11 -16.79 -13.45 9.56
C SER A 11 -16.95 -12.79 10.94
N LEU A 12 -17.69 -11.68 11.02
CA LEU A 12 -17.97 -10.97 12.27
C LEU A 12 -19.31 -11.36 12.93
N ARG A 13 -20.09 -12.28 12.34
CA ARG A 13 -21.37 -12.70 12.93
C ARG A 13 -21.19 -13.56 14.19
N ASN A 14 -20.26 -14.51 14.14
CA ASN A 14 -19.87 -15.36 15.27
C ASN A 14 -18.35 -15.27 15.54
N PRO A 15 -17.82 -14.08 15.87
CA PRO A 15 -16.39 -13.82 15.77
C PRO A 15 -15.55 -14.64 16.75
N ALA A 16 -16.07 -14.93 17.95
CA ALA A 16 -15.50 -15.92 18.87
C ALA A 16 -16.50 -16.35 19.97
N PRO A 17 -16.38 -17.56 20.53
CA PRO A 17 -17.25 -18.03 21.60
C PRO A 17 -16.94 -17.41 22.96
N ASN A 18 -15.72 -16.92 23.19
CA ASN A 18 -15.26 -16.36 24.47
C ASN A 18 -14.10 -15.36 24.29
N GLU A 19 -13.71 -14.68 25.38
CA GLU A 19 -12.66 -13.66 25.36
C GLU A 19 -11.30 -14.21 24.91
N GLN A 20 -10.93 -15.43 25.33
CA GLN A 20 -9.64 -16.03 24.98
C GLN A 20 -9.53 -16.31 23.48
N GLU A 21 -10.56 -16.90 22.88
CA GLU A 21 -10.65 -17.14 21.44
C GLU A 21 -10.70 -15.83 20.65
N ALA A 22 -11.43 -14.83 21.15
CA ALA A 22 -11.47 -13.49 20.54
C ALA A 22 -10.07 -12.86 20.46
N GLN A 23 -9.29 -12.97 21.55
CA GLN A 23 -7.93 -12.47 21.61
C GLN A 23 -7.03 -13.17 20.59
N GLN A 24 -7.10 -14.50 20.51
CA GLN A 24 -6.30 -15.28 19.54
C GLN A 24 -6.65 -14.92 18.10
N ARG A 25 -7.94 -14.81 17.78
CA ARG A 25 -8.41 -14.47 16.43
C ARG A 25 -8.04 -13.02 16.06
N MET A 26 -8.08 -12.08 17.01
CA MET A 26 -7.58 -10.72 16.80
C MET A 26 -6.07 -10.69 16.56
N SER A 27 -5.28 -11.44 17.31
CA SER A 27 -3.84 -11.57 17.06
C SER A 27 -3.56 -12.12 15.66
N GLU A 28 -4.32 -13.11 15.20
CA GLU A 28 -4.16 -13.66 13.84
C GLU A 28 -4.60 -12.68 12.75
N LEU A 29 -5.69 -11.93 12.95
CA LEU A 29 -6.10 -10.85 12.06
C LEU A 29 -4.99 -9.79 11.93
N ILE A 30 -4.43 -9.35 13.05
CA ILE A 30 -3.34 -8.37 13.09
C ILE A 30 -2.13 -8.88 12.32
N LYS A 31 -1.69 -10.11 12.58
CA LYS A 31 -0.56 -10.74 11.85
C LYS A 31 -0.84 -10.83 10.35
N THR A 32 -2.07 -11.13 9.97
CA THR A 32 -2.46 -11.23 8.56
C THR A 32 -2.39 -9.87 7.86
N ILE A 33 -2.92 -8.81 8.49
CA ILE A 33 -2.82 -7.45 7.95
C ILE A 33 -1.35 -6.99 7.89
N GLN A 34 -0.55 -7.30 8.91
CA GLN A 34 0.88 -7.01 8.92
C GLN A 34 1.63 -7.73 7.79
N ALA A 35 1.26 -8.98 7.50
CA ALA A 35 1.84 -9.73 6.38
C ALA A 35 1.49 -9.12 5.01
N VAL A 36 0.28 -8.55 4.85
CA VAL A 36 -0.08 -7.77 3.65
C VAL A 36 0.77 -6.50 3.59
N LYS A 37 0.87 -5.74 4.70
CA LYS A 37 1.70 -4.53 4.78
C LYS A 37 3.17 -4.81 4.44
N ALA A 38 3.70 -5.96 4.86
CA ALA A 38 5.05 -6.41 4.57
C ALA A 38 5.32 -6.66 3.07
N GLN A 39 4.29 -6.68 2.22
CA GLN A 39 4.44 -6.67 0.75
C GLN A 39 4.73 -5.27 0.18
N GLY A 40 4.96 -4.26 1.03
CA GLY A 40 5.29 -2.89 0.65
C GLY A 40 4.06 -2.05 0.28
N VAL A 41 2.90 -2.33 0.89
CA VAL A 41 1.68 -1.54 0.72
C VAL A 41 1.27 -0.89 2.04
N LYS A 42 0.69 0.31 1.99
CA LYS A 42 -0.06 0.87 3.12
C LYS A 42 -1.46 0.27 3.06
N VAL A 43 -1.97 -0.30 4.14
CA VAL A 43 -3.28 -0.96 4.14
C VAL A 43 -4.35 -0.02 4.68
N ILE A 44 -5.48 0.06 3.97
CA ILE A 44 -6.74 0.58 4.50
C ILE A 44 -7.68 -0.60 4.69
N LEU A 45 -8.12 -0.83 5.93
CA LEU A 45 -9.14 -1.85 6.22
C LEU A 45 -10.53 -1.24 6.00
N ARG A 46 -11.22 -1.68 4.96
CA ARG A 46 -12.59 -1.22 4.67
C ARG A 46 -13.61 -2.13 5.33
N THR A 47 -14.60 -1.54 5.96
CA THR A 47 -15.60 -2.25 6.75
C THR A 47 -17.01 -1.76 6.44
N LYS A 48 -18.00 -2.65 6.58
CA LYS A 48 -19.42 -2.32 6.39
C LYS A 48 -19.90 -1.26 7.38
N GLU A 49 -19.52 -1.43 8.64
CA GLU A 49 -19.85 -0.55 9.77
C GLU A 49 -18.55 -0.09 10.45
N ASP A 50 -18.64 0.85 11.38
CA ASP A 50 -17.48 1.31 12.18
C ASP A 50 -16.79 0.10 12.84
N PHE A 51 -15.54 -0.16 12.46
CA PHE A 51 -14.78 -1.30 12.99
C PHE A 51 -14.72 -1.30 14.53
N TYR A 52 -14.68 -0.11 15.15
CA TYR A 52 -14.59 0.06 16.60
C TYR A 52 -15.89 -0.29 17.36
N THR A 53 -17.00 -0.56 16.67
CA THR A 53 -18.24 -1.05 17.26
C THR A 53 -18.36 -2.58 17.27
N THR A 54 -17.39 -3.29 16.69
CA THR A 54 -17.39 -4.77 16.61
C THR A 54 -17.48 -5.43 18.00
N ILE A 55 -18.36 -6.42 18.13
CA ILE A 55 -18.44 -7.31 19.29
C ILE A 55 -17.61 -8.56 18.98
N LEU A 56 -16.49 -8.79 19.69
CA LEU A 56 -15.55 -9.87 19.37
C LEU A 56 -15.95 -11.23 19.98
N ALA A 57 -16.64 -11.20 21.11
CA ALA A 57 -17.24 -12.35 21.80
C ALA A 57 -18.40 -11.86 22.69
N PRO A 58 -19.25 -12.76 23.23
CA PRO A 58 -20.32 -12.36 24.15
C PRO A 58 -19.81 -11.47 25.28
N ASN A 59 -20.38 -10.26 25.41
CA ASN A 59 -19.97 -9.23 26.38
C ASN A 59 -18.50 -8.75 26.28
N TYR A 60 -17.88 -8.91 25.11
CA TYR A 60 -16.50 -8.53 24.86
C TYR A 60 -16.38 -7.69 23.57
N PRO A 61 -16.75 -6.38 23.62
CA PRO A 61 -16.58 -5.46 22.50
C PRO A 61 -15.11 -5.16 22.22
N LEU A 62 -14.77 -4.78 20.97
CA LEU A 62 -13.42 -4.37 20.59
C LEU A 62 -12.89 -3.23 21.47
N ARG A 63 -13.76 -2.30 21.90
CA ARG A 63 -13.40 -1.23 22.85
C ARG A 63 -12.89 -1.77 24.19
N ARG A 64 -13.41 -2.91 24.66
CA ARG A 64 -12.92 -3.58 25.88
C ARG A 64 -11.56 -4.22 25.62
N TRP A 65 -11.39 -4.93 24.50
CA TRP A 65 -10.10 -5.48 24.07
C TRP A 65 -9.00 -4.40 23.96
N LEU A 66 -9.31 -3.24 23.40
CA LEU A 66 -8.38 -2.09 23.28
C LEU A 66 -7.93 -1.50 24.63
N ASN A 67 -8.71 -1.70 25.69
CA ASN A 67 -8.44 -1.18 27.04
C ASN A 67 -7.98 -2.27 28.01
N ASP A 68 -7.96 -3.53 27.59
CA ASP A 68 -7.52 -4.65 28.39
C ASP A 68 -5.98 -4.63 28.53
N LYS A 69 -5.52 -4.57 29.78
CA LYS A 69 -4.09 -4.48 30.12
C LYS A 69 -3.36 -5.81 29.94
N ASN A 70 -4.09 -6.92 29.86
CA ASN A 70 -3.52 -8.24 29.62
C ASN A 70 -3.18 -8.47 28.14
N ILE A 71 -3.73 -7.65 27.24
CA ILE A 71 -3.43 -7.71 25.81
C ILE A 71 -2.13 -6.97 25.52
N ASN A 72 -1.34 -7.56 24.62
CA ASN A 72 -0.09 -6.99 24.13
C ASN A 72 -0.27 -5.52 23.73
N GLN A 73 0.56 -4.65 24.29
CA GLN A 73 0.48 -3.21 24.05
C GLN A 73 0.67 -2.86 22.57
N ILE A 74 1.56 -3.55 21.86
CA ILE A 74 1.87 -3.33 20.45
C ILE A 74 0.65 -3.67 19.59
N GLU A 75 -0.03 -4.78 19.86
CA GLU A 75 -1.26 -5.16 19.15
C GLU A 75 -2.38 -4.14 19.34
N ARG A 76 -2.57 -3.67 20.59
CA ARG A 76 -3.57 -2.64 20.88
C ARG A 76 -3.25 -1.31 20.20
N GLN A 77 -1.99 -0.90 20.19
CA GLN A 77 -1.54 0.30 19.49
C GLN A 77 -1.73 0.15 17.98
N TYR A 78 -1.41 -1.02 17.42
CA TYR A 78 -1.56 -1.30 16.01
C TYR A 78 -3.01 -1.11 15.54
N ILE A 79 -4.00 -1.69 16.24
CA ILE A 79 -5.41 -1.49 15.88
C ILE A 79 -5.83 -0.01 15.98
N LYS A 80 -5.34 0.75 16.98
CA LYS A 80 -5.67 2.18 17.13
C LYS A 80 -5.16 3.05 15.97
N ILE A 81 -4.04 2.67 15.36
CA ILE A 81 -3.42 3.43 14.26
C ILE A 81 -3.74 2.83 12.89
N LEU A 82 -4.38 1.67 12.85
CA LEU A 82 -4.81 1.05 11.60
C LEU A 82 -5.81 1.97 10.93
N ALA A 83 -5.53 2.34 9.68
CA ALA A 83 -6.49 3.08 8.87
C ALA A 83 -7.70 2.20 8.60
N THR A 84 -8.86 2.62 9.09
CA THR A 84 -10.14 1.97 8.86
C THR A 84 -11.10 2.94 8.20
N THR A 85 -11.86 2.47 7.23
CA THR A 85 -12.81 3.30 6.48
C THR A 85 -14.15 2.57 6.38
N SER A 86 -15.23 3.27 6.74
CA SER A 86 -16.61 2.78 6.65
C SER A 86 -17.55 3.91 6.21
N PRO A 87 -18.65 3.60 5.50
CA PRO A 87 -18.92 2.28 4.90
C PRO A 87 -17.91 1.97 3.79
N PHE A 88 -17.97 0.79 3.16
CA PHE A 88 -16.96 0.33 2.21
C PHE A 88 -16.73 1.34 1.06
N SER A 89 -17.80 1.99 0.59
CA SER A 89 -17.82 2.94 -0.52
C SER A 89 -17.12 4.28 -0.27
N THR A 90 -16.82 4.63 0.98
CA THR A 90 -16.21 5.93 1.33
C THR A 90 -14.91 6.16 0.57
N ASP A 91 -14.77 7.30 -0.11
CA ASP A 91 -13.59 7.65 -0.93
C ASP A 91 -13.30 6.70 -2.12
N ILE A 92 -14.27 5.87 -2.54
CA ILE A 92 -14.17 5.03 -3.75
C ILE A 92 -14.98 5.65 -4.89
N VAL A 93 -14.31 5.92 -6.01
CA VAL A 93 -14.95 6.41 -7.26
C VAL A 93 -15.33 5.23 -8.15
N ASN A 94 -16.18 4.34 -7.64
CA ASN A 94 -16.77 3.22 -8.40
C ASN A 94 -18.24 3.08 -7.99
N SER A 95 -19.16 3.36 -8.93
CA SER A 95 -20.60 3.31 -8.68
C SER A 95 -21.09 1.90 -8.31
N GLU A 96 -20.47 0.85 -8.84
CA GLU A 96 -20.85 -0.53 -8.54
C GLU A 96 -20.65 -0.86 -7.06
N VAL A 97 -19.58 -0.32 -6.44
CA VAL A 97 -19.34 -0.51 -4.99
C VAL A 97 -20.46 0.11 -4.17
N GLN A 98 -20.90 1.32 -4.54
CA GLN A 98 -21.99 1.99 -3.87
C GLN A 98 -23.33 1.25 -4.07
N ASP A 99 -23.55 0.71 -5.27
CA ASP A 99 -24.75 -0.04 -5.62
C ASP A 99 -24.82 -1.39 -4.88
N ILE A 100 -23.71 -2.12 -4.75
CA ILE A 100 -23.64 -3.36 -3.94
C ILE A 100 -23.93 -3.04 -2.47
N GLU A 101 -23.28 -2.02 -1.92
CA GLU A 101 -23.42 -1.63 -0.52
C GLU A 101 -24.84 -1.22 -0.14
N ASN A 102 -25.52 -0.49 -1.04
CA ASN A 102 -26.89 -0.03 -0.86
C ASN A 102 -27.95 -1.05 -1.29
N ASN A 103 -27.53 -2.24 -1.75
CA ASN A 103 -28.41 -3.24 -2.34
C ASN A 103 -29.28 -2.68 -3.49
N ALA A 104 -28.66 -1.85 -4.33
CA ALA A 104 -29.25 -1.17 -5.48
C ALA A 104 -28.70 -1.67 -6.83
N SER A 105 -27.76 -2.62 -6.81
CA SER A 105 -27.18 -3.22 -8.02
C SER A 105 -28.16 -4.17 -8.73
N LEU A 106 -27.90 -4.43 -10.02
CA LEU A 106 -28.59 -5.46 -10.81
C LEU A 106 -28.04 -6.88 -10.56
N PHE A 107 -27.06 -6.99 -9.66
CA PHE A 107 -26.47 -8.25 -9.23
C PHE A 107 -26.21 -8.23 -7.73
N GLU A 108 -26.14 -9.41 -7.13
CA GLU A 108 -25.81 -9.59 -5.72
C GLU A 108 -24.80 -10.72 -5.54
N PHE A 109 -24.11 -10.70 -4.40
CA PHE A 109 -23.16 -11.74 -4.01
C PHE A 109 -23.65 -12.44 -2.76
N ARG A 110 -23.57 -13.77 -2.75
CA ARG A 110 -23.92 -14.58 -1.60
C ARG A 110 -22.83 -15.58 -1.22
N HIS A 111 -22.79 -15.94 0.05
CA HIS A 111 -22.03 -17.07 0.53
C HIS A 111 -22.92 -17.89 1.47
N GLN A 112 -23.13 -19.17 1.14
CA GLN A 112 -24.00 -20.08 1.90
C GLN A 112 -25.42 -19.50 2.11
N GLY A 113 -25.98 -18.91 1.06
CA GLY A 113 -27.33 -18.30 1.06
C GLY A 113 -27.43 -16.90 1.67
N GLU A 114 -26.36 -16.40 2.30
CA GLU A 114 -26.32 -15.09 2.96
C GLU A 114 -25.70 -14.02 2.06
N MET A 115 -26.25 -12.81 2.08
CA MET A 115 -25.69 -11.65 1.35
C MET A 115 -24.27 -11.34 1.83
N ALA A 116 -23.32 -11.28 0.88
CA ALA A 116 -21.90 -11.08 1.12
C ALA A 116 -21.40 -9.80 0.45
N ILE A 117 -21.67 -8.66 1.08
CA ILE A 117 -21.39 -7.31 0.53
C ILE A 117 -19.88 -7.10 0.42
N GLY A 118 -19.11 -7.33 1.49
CA GLY A 118 -17.66 -7.14 1.49
C GLY A 118 -16.95 -8.08 0.51
N LEU A 119 -17.43 -9.32 0.38
CA LEU A 119 -16.89 -10.28 -0.58
C LEU A 119 -17.17 -9.85 -2.04
N GLY A 120 -18.36 -9.34 -2.32
CA GLY A 120 -18.73 -8.78 -3.61
C GLY A 120 -17.92 -7.53 -3.98
N ILE A 121 -17.68 -6.64 -3.02
CA ILE A 121 -16.83 -5.46 -3.21
C ILE A 121 -15.38 -5.88 -3.49
N ALA A 122 -14.86 -6.88 -2.78
CA ALA A 122 -13.52 -7.41 -3.05
C ALA A 122 -13.39 -7.98 -4.47
N TYR A 123 -14.45 -8.64 -4.98
CA TYR A 123 -14.53 -9.12 -6.35
C TYR A 123 -14.49 -7.97 -7.37
N VAL A 124 -15.36 -6.97 -7.23
CA VAL A 124 -15.46 -5.83 -8.15
C VAL A 124 -14.19 -4.98 -8.18
N LEU A 125 -13.54 -4.80 -7.03
CA LEU A 125 -12.27 -4.06 -6.94
C LEU A 125 -11.05 -4.90 -7.30
N GLU A 126 -11.24 -6.20 -7.63
CA GLU A 126 -10.17 -7.18 -7.87
C GLU A 126 -9.10 -7.19 -6.76
N THR A 127 -9.52 -6.93 -5.52
CA THR A 127 -8.63 -6.86 -4.35
C THR A 127 -8.83 -8.08 -3.44
N ILE A 128 -8.20 -8.07 -2.26
CA ILE A 128 -8.24 -9.15 -1.30
C ILE A 128 -9.34 -8.88 -0.26
N ALA A 129 -10.19 -9.88 -0.04
CA ALA A 129 -11.04 -9.95 1.14
C ALA A 129 -10.26 -10.53 2.33
N ILE A 130 -10.45 -9.96 3.52
CA ILE A 130 -9.93 -10.50 4.78
C ILE A 130 -11.07 -10.93 5.69
N SER A 131 -10.93 -12.09 6.33
CA SER A 131 -11.86 -12.57 7.35
C SER A 131 -11.18 -12.70 8.70
N LEU A 132 -11.95 -12.50 9.77
CA LEU A 132 -11.61 -13.11 11.05
C LEU A 132 -11.71 -14.62 10.88
N LEU A 133 -10.77 -15.40 11.46
CA LEU A 133 -10.83 -16.85 11.40
C LEU A 133 -11.88 -17.40 12.40
N SER A 134 -13.14 -17.03 12.16
CA SER A 134 -14.23 -17.32 13.05
C SER A 134 -14.79 -18.74 12.89
N GLU A 135 -14.72 -19.24 11.65
CA GLU A 135 -15.25 -20.50 11.15
C GLU A 135 -14.26 -21.09 10.13
N GLU A 136 -14.30 -22.41 9.95
CA GLU A 136 -13.36 -23.16 9.09
C GLU A 136 -13.45 -22.77 7.61
N CYS A 137 -14.62 -22.35 7.13
CA CYS A 137 -14.80 -21.89 5.75
C CYS A 137 -13.93 -20.67 5.39
N TRP A 138 -13.52 -19.88 6.39
CA TRP A 138 -12.63 -18.74 6.19
C TRP A 138 -11.15 -19.16 6.14
N ASP A 139 -10.78 -20.40 6.46
CA ASP A 139 -9.39 -20.87 6.44
C ASP A 139 -8.92 -21.24 5.02
N CYS A 140 -9.01 -20.27 4.10
CA CYS A 140 -8.66 -20.45 2.70
C CYS A 140 -7.99 -19.21 2.09
N ASN A 141 -7.21 -19.40 1.03
CA ASN A 141 -6.55 -18.33 0.27
C ASN A 141 -7.39 -17.84 -0.94
N ARG A 142 -8.44 -18.56 -1.27
CA ARG A 142 -9.41 -18.29 -2.32
C ARG A 142 -10.76 -18.73 -1.78
N LEU A 143 -11.76 -17.87 -1.89
CA LEU A 143 -13.11 -18.17 -1.46
C LEU A 143 -14.03 -18.23 -2.68
N GLU A 144 -14.90 -19.23 -2.73
CA GLU A 144 -15.92 -19.32 -3.76
C GLU A 144 -17.22 -18.73 -3.22
N ILE A 145 -17.81 -17.82 -3.99
CA ILE A 145 -19.06 -17.12 -3.65
C ILE A 145 -20.02 -17.20 -4.83
N GLU A 146 -21.31 -17.14 -4.52
CA GLU A 146 -22.38 -17.08 -5.50
C GLU A 146 -22.48 -15.66 -6.03
N PHE A 147 -22.40 -15.50 -7.35
CA PHE A 147 -22.72 -14.28 -8.08
C PHE A 147 -24.08 -14.48 -8.75
N ILE A 148 -25.04 -13.63 -8.38
CA ILE A 148 -26.42 -13.71 -8.85
C ILE A 148 -26.68 -12.45 -9.67
N SER A 149 -27.05 -12.61 -10.93
CA SER A 149 -27.28 -11.49 -11.85
C SER A 149 -28.46 -11.77 -12.77
N LEU A 150 -28.89 -10.75 -13.53
CA LEU A 150 -29.87 -10.90 -14.60
C LEU A 150 -29.14 -11.00 -15.94
N ASP A 151 -29.52 -11.96 -16.77
CA ASP A 151 -29.03 -12.06 -18.15
C ASP A 151 -29.79 -11.12 -19.11
N GLU A 152 -29.47 -11.22 -20.41
CA GLU A 152 -30.10 -10.42 -21.47
C GLU A 152 -31.61 -10.64 -21.57
N ASP A 153 -32.11 -11.80 -21.16
CA ASP A 153 -33.54 -12.17 -21.16
C ASP A 153 -34.23 -11.81 -19.82
N LYS A 154 -33.49 -11.21 -18.87
CA LYS A 154 -33.93 -10.87 -17.50
C LYS A 154 -34.25 -12.10 -16.64
N GLU A 155 -33.65 -13.24 -16.96
CA GLU A 155 -33.69 -14.42 -16.12
C GLU A 155 -32.57 -14.36 -15.07
N ILE A 156 -32.81 -14.95 -13.90
CA ILE A 156 -31.84 -14.99 -12.82
C ILE A 156 -30.78 -16.05 -13.14
N VAL A 157 -29.53 -15.62 -13.24
CA VAL A 157 -28.37 -16.50 -13.44
C VAL A 157 -27.58 -16.59 -12.14
N HIS A 158 -27.17 -17.81 -11.81
CA HIS A 158 -26.32 -18.13 -10.67
C HIS A 158 -24.97 -18.63 -11.17
N GLU A 159 -23.90 -17.96 -10.78
CA GLU A 159 -22.53 -18.36 -11.09
C GLU A 159 -21.72 -18.49 -9.80
N LEU A 160 -20.70 -19.34 -9.83
CA LEU A 160 -19.71 -19.43 -8.77
C LEU A 160 -18.46 -18.69 -9.21
N VAL A 161 -18.12 -17.63 -8.47
CA VAL A 161 -16.92 -16.84 -8.72
C VAL A 161 -15.91 -17.05 -7.59
N LYS A 162 -14.63 -17.06 -7.94
CA LYS A 162 -13.53 -17.20 -6.98
C LYS A 162 -12.91 -15.85 -6.70
N ILE A 163 -12.88 -15.47 -5.42
CA ILE A 163 -12.25 -14.23 -4.96
C ILE A 163 -10.94 -14.50 -4.24
N PHE A 164 -10.10 -13.48 -4.17
CA PHE A 164 -8.89 -13.49 -3.39
C PHE A 164 -9.21 -13.30 -1.90
N HIS A 165 -8.76 -14.21 -1.06
CA HIS A 165 -9.14 -14.24 0.35
C HIS A 165 -7.93 -14.51 1.25
N VAL A 166 -7.94 -13.92 2.45
CA VAL A 166 -6.96 -14.19 3.52
C VAL A 166 -7.64 -14.20 4.89
N SER A 167 -7.11 -15.01 5.79
CA SER A 167 -7.52 -15.09 7.22
C SER A 167 -6.35 -15.45 8.13
N ARG A 168 -5.21 -15.80 7.53
CA ARG A 168 -3.93 -16.10 8.15
C ARG A 168 -2.81 -15.48 7.33
N SER A 169 -1.71 -15.18 8.00
CA SER A 169 -0.49 -14.66 7.37
C SER A 169 0.06 -15.54 6.24
N THR A 170 -0.08 -16.86 6.35
CA THR A 170 0.35 -17.83 5.31
C THR A 170 -0.42 -17.66 4.00
N HIS A 171 -1.70 -17.26 4.03
CA HIS A 171 -2.50 -17.04 2.82
C HIS A 171 -2.01 -15.85 2.01
N VAL A 172 -1.34 -14.88 2.65
CA VAL A 172 -0.85 -13.67 1.98
C VAL A 172 0.29 -14.00 1.01
N GLN A 173 1.13 -15.00 1.33
CA GLN A 173 2.26 -15.39 0.49
C GLN A 173 1.82 -15.85 -0.91
N GLU A 174 0.67 -16.52 -0.98
CA GLU A 174 0.04 -16.97 -2.24
C GLU A 174 -0.44 -15.79 -3.12
N HIS A 175 -0.61 -14.60 -2.52
CA HIS A 175 -1.10 -13.40 -3.20
C HIS A 175 -0.03 -12.32 -3.38
N ALA A 176 1.24 -12.60 -3.05
CA ALA A 176 2.32 -11.63 -3.22
C ALA A 176 2.38 -11.07 -4.64
N ASN A 177 2.25 -11.93 -5.65
CA ASN A 177 2.21 -11.54 -7.06
C ASN A 177 1.00 -10.66 -7.42
N LEU A 178 -0.16 -10.90 -6.80
CA LEU A 178 -1.35 -10.08 -7.00
C LEU A 178 -1.15 -8.70 -6.39
N ILE A 179 -0.68 -8.64 -5.15
CA ILE A 179 -0.42 -7.37 -4.45
C ILE A 179 0.59 -6.53 -5.24
N GLN A 180 1.63 -7.17 -5.77
CA GLN A 180 2.58 -6.53 -6.69
C GLN A 180 1.93 -6.06 -8.00
N LYS A 181 1.03 -6.85 -8.61
CA LYS A 181 0.32 -6.44 -9.83
C LYS A 181 -0.61 -5.26 -9.60
N ILE A 182 -1.33 -5.22 -8.47
CA ILE A 182 -2.21 -4.10 -8.10
C ILE A 182 -1.37 -2.83 -7.93
N GLN A 183 -0.24 -2.92 -7.22
CA GLN A 183 0.75 -1.84 -7.17
C GLN A 183 1.17 -1.40 -8.58
N GLU A 184 1.58 -2.34 -9.46
CA GLU A 184 1.98 -2.05 -10.84
C GLU A 184 0.88 -1.40 -11.68
N HIS A 185 -0.38 -1.80 -11.49
CA HIS A 185 -1.51 -1.20 -12.19
C HIS A 185 -1.68 0.27 -11.82
N ILE A 186 -1.58 0.60 -10.52
CA ILE A 186 -1.61 1.99 -10.07
C ILE A 186 -0.43 2.78 -10.66
N TYR A 187 0.74 2.16 -10.84
CA TYR A 187 1.89 2.80 -11.52
C TYR A 187 1.57 3.13 -12.99
N ARG A 188 0.85 2.25 -13.68
CA ARG A 188 0.46 2.45 -15.08
C ARG A 188 -0.61 3.53 -15.23
N GLN A 189 -1.39 3.80 -14.18
CA GLN A 189 -2.36 4.89 -14.19
C GLN A 189 -1.70 6.27 -14.09
N VAL A 190 -0.47 6.37 -13.57
CA VAL A 190 0.28 7.63 -13.59
C VAL A 190 0.68 7.96 -15.03
N SER A 191 -0.02 8.95 -15.58
CA SER A 191 0.02 9.26 -17.02
C SER A 191 1.07 10.29 -17.41
N ASN A 192 1.59 11.07 -16.46
CA ASN A 192 2.62 12.09 -16.63
C ASN A 192 3.23 12.50 -15.29
N GLY A 193 4.27 13.33 -15.33
CA GLY A 193 4.96 13.77 -14.13
C GLY A 193 4.25 14.86 -13.32
N VAL A 194 3.25 15.56 -13.86
CA VAL A 194 2.36 16.43 -13.06
C VAL A 194 1.53 15.58 -12.11
N GLU A 195 0.95 14.49 -12.61
CA GLU A 195 0.22 13.52 -11.79
C GLU A 195 1.13 12.88 -10.76
N MET A 196 2.34 12.46 -11.15
CA MET A 196 3.35 11.93 -10.23
C MET A 196 3.66 12.94 -9.12
N TRP A 197 3.88 14.21 -9.45
CA TRP A 197 4.17 15.25 -8.46
C TRP A 197 3.02 15.47 -7.50
N ASN A 198 1.78 15.55 -8.01
CA ASN A 198 0.60 15.78 -7.18
C ASN A 198 0.31 14.60 -6.24
N ARG A 199 0.57 13.37 -6.69
CA ARG A 199 0.36 12.13 -5.92
C ARG A 199 1.62 11.66 -5.18
N ARG A 200 2.72 12.43 -5.17
CA ARG A 200 4.02 11.95 -4.66
C ARG A 200 3.97 11.44 -3.21
N GLU A 201 3.17 12.05 -2.33
CA GLU A 201 3.03 11.65 -0.92
C GLU A 201 2.23 10.35 -0.77
N GLU A 202 1.27 10.11 -1.68
CA GLU A 202 0.50 8.88 -1.78
C GLU A 202 1.37 7.74 -2.34
N LEU A 203 2.13 8.03 -3.41
CA LEU A 203 2.95 7.08 -4.14
C LEU A 203 4.22 6.70 -3.37
N PHE A 204 4.85 7.67 -2.69
CA PHE A 204 6.19 7.53 -2.08
C PHE A 204 6.24 8.12 -0.65
N PRO A 205 5.54 7.53 0.33
CA PRO A 205 5.42 8.10 1.67
C PRO A 205 6.74 8.17 2.46
N ASN A 206 7.78 7.44 2.07
CA ASN A 206 9.12 7.51 2.68
C ASN A 206 10.13 8.28 1.83
N LEU A 207 9.68 8.91 0.73
CA LEU A 207 10.50 9.80 -0.08
C LEU A 207 10.05 11.25 0.09
N GLU A 208 11.01 12.11 0.41
CA GLU A 208 10.80 13.55 0.40
C GLU A 208 11.39 14.15 -0.87
N PHE A 209 10.79 15.22 -1.39
CA PHE A 209 11.23 15.82 -2.65
C PHE A 209 11.62 17.28 -2.42
N CYS A 210 12.86 17.64 -2.78
CA CYS A 210 13.29 19.03 -2.81
C CYS A 210 12.42 19.81 -3.81
N HIS A 211 12.19 21.10 -3.51
CA HIS A 211 11.34 21.96 -4.36
C HIS A 211 11.81 22.01 -5.83
N ALA A 212 13.13 21.89 -6.08
CA ALA A 212 13.70 21.87 -7.42
C ALA A 212 13.20 20.69 -8.29
N VAL A 213 12.82 19.57 -7.67
CA VAL A 213 12.38 18.35 -8.35
C VAL A 213 11.00 18.52 -8.98
N ARG A 214 10.19 19.46 -8.48
CA ARG A 214 8.85 19.72 -9.01
C ARG A 214 8.83 19.90 -10.52
N ARG A 215 9.57 20.90 -11.01
CA ARG A 215 9.59 21.19 -12.45
C ARG A 215 10.17 20.03 -13.26
N GLN A 216 11.18 19.34 -12.71
CA GLN A 216 11.83 18.22 -13.37
C GLN A 216 10.87 17.06 -13.61
N LEU A 217 10.00 16.77 -12.64
CA LEU A 217 8.93 15.79 -12.81
C LEU A 217 7.83 16.33 -13.72
N GLU A 218 7.32 17.54 -13.48
CA GLU A 218 6.25 18.13 -14.29
C GLU A 218 6.62 18.13 -15.79
N ASP A 219 7.87 18.38 -16.14
CA ASP A 219 8.38 18.37 -17.52
C ASP A 219 8.32 17.00 -18.22
N ILE A 220 8.12 15.90 -17.47
CA ILE A 220 7.85 14.57 -18.02
C ILE A 220 6.39 14.52 -18.51
N ARG A 221 6.17 14.84 -19.78
CA ARG A 221 4.82 14.86 -20.39
C ARG A 221 4.33 13.45 -20.72
N THR A 222 3.01 13.33 -20.96
CA THR A 222 2.37 12.06 -21.33
C THR A 222 3.05 11.42 -22.54
N GLY A 223 3.28 10.10 -22.45
CA GLY A 223 3.91 9.31 -23.51
C GLY A 223 5.44 9.40 -23.58
N GLN A 224 6.10 10.20 -22.73
CA GLN A 224 7.55 10.24 -22.67
C GLN A 224 8.14 8.96 -22.05
N LEU A 225 9.24 8.50 -22.64
CA LEU A 225 9.88 7.23 -22.31
C LEU A 225 10.53 7.25 -20.92
N GLU A 226 10.78 8.43 -20.37
CA GLU A 226 11.41 8.66 -19.06
C GLU A 226 10.47 8.39 -17.89
N LEU A 227 9.15 8.50 -18.09
CA LEU A 227 8.16 8.42 -17.02
C LEU A 227 8.24 7.09 -16.26
N GLN A 228 8.12 5.98 -16.99
CA GLN A 228 8.08 4.64 -16.40
C GLN A 228 9.41 4.25 -15.74
N PRO A 229 10.59 4.52 -16.34
CA PRO A 229 11.88 4.36 -15.66
C PRO A 229 12.01 5.16 -14.36
N VAL A 230 11.57 6.42 -14.34
CA VAL A 230 11.61 7.27 -13.13
C VAL A 230 10.69 6.70 -12.04
N LEU A 231 9.43 6.43 -12.37
CA LEU A 231 8.47 5.81 -11.45
C LEU A 231 9.04 4.53 -10.85
N LYS A 232 9.53 3.62 -11.70
CA LYS A 232 10.09 2.35 -11.24
C LYS A 232 11.23 2.56 -10.24
N LYS A 233 12.19 3.45 -10.52
CA LYS A 233 13.32 3.67 -9.61
C LYS A 233 12.92 4.36 -8.30
N LEU A 234 11.95 5.27 -8.33
CA LEU A 234 11.40 5.86 -7.10
C LEU A 234 10.66 4.80 -6.26
N PHE A 235 9.94 3.87 -6.88
CA PHE A 235 9.29 2.77 -6.15
C PHE A 235 10.30 1.80 -5.52
N GLU A 236 11.36 1.45 -6.22
CA GLU A 236 12.42 0.62 -5.64
C GLU A 236 13.09 1.33 -4.45
N LEU A 237 13.34 2.65 -4.56
CA LEU A 237 13.83 3.46 -3.44
C LEU A 237 12.85 3.49 -2.27
N GLN A 238 11.56 3.66 -2.55
CA GLN A 238 10.50 3.62 -1.53
C GLN A 238 10.52 2.28 -0.78
N LYS A 239 10.63 1.15 -1.49
CA LYS A 239 10.77 -0.18 -0.87
C LYS A 239 12.04 -0.33 -0.04
N CYS A 240 13.16 0.25 -0.47
CA CYS A 240 14.37 0.28 0.36
C CYS A 240 14.11 0.99 1.69
N CYS A 241 13.40 2.12 1.67
CA CYS A 241 13.09 2.91 2.86
C CYS A 241 12.13 2.18 3.80
N GLU A 242 11.10 1.53 3.26
CA GLU A 242 10.14 0.73 4.05
C GLU A 242 10.81 -0.40 4.84
N ASN A 243 11.84 -1.01 4.26
CA ASN A 243 12.60 -2.10 4.89
C ASN A 243 13.79 -1.59 5.72
N TRP A 244 14.05 -0.29 5.73
CA TRP A 244 15.16 0.32 6.46
C TRP A 244 14.75 0.68 7.90
N ASN A 245 14.91 -0.29 8.80
CA ASN A 245 14.52 -0.18 10.21
C ASN A 245 15.71 0.06 11.17
N ASN A 246 16.94 -0.16 10.72
CA ASN A 246 18.15 0.08 11.52
C ASN A 246 19.39 0.28 10.63
N GLY A 247 20.46 0.80 11.22
CA GLY A 247 21.76 0.92 10.57
C GLY A 247 21.82 1.96 9.44
N SER A 248 22.80 1.83 8.56
CA SER A 248 22.99 2.74 7.43
C SER A 248 22.12 2.35 6.24
N PHE A 249 21.60 3.35 5.50
CA PHE A 249 20.82 3.11 4.28
C PHE A 249 21.66 2.38 3.22
N ASN A 250 21.13 1.26 2.72
CA ASN A 250 21.73 0.40 1.71
C ASN A 250 20.72 0.04 0.62
N THR A 251 21.17 -0.03 -0.63
CA THR A 251 20.38 -0.44 -1.81
C THR A 251 20.65 -1.88 -2.24
N GLU A 252 21.50 -2.61 -1.51
CA GLU A 252 21.81 -4.03 -1.75
C GLU A 252 20.54 -4.90 -1.71
N GLY A 253 20.44 -5.83 -2.67
CA GLY A 253 19.26 -6.68 -2.84
C GLY A 253 18.13 -6.04 -3.67
N TYR A 254 18.23 -4.75 -4.00
CA TYR A 254 17.27 -4.06 -4.87
C TYR A 254 17.85 -3.87 -6.28
N PRO A 255 17.00 -3.79 -7.33
CA PRO A 255 17.44 -3.53 -8.69
C PRO A 255 17.79 -2.05 -8.90
N LEU A 256 18.54 -1.44 -7.99
CA LEU A 256 19.00 -0.06 -8.01
C LEU A 256 20.49 -0.02 -8.37
N GLU A 257 20.84 0.65 -9.47
CA GLU A 257 22.23 0.86 -9.81
C GLU A 257 22.70 2.19 -9.21
N GLU A 258 23.20 2.11 -7.99
CA GLU A 258 23.71 3.25 -7.25
C GLU A 258 25.19 3.52 -7.55
N SER A 259 25.57 4.80 -7.60
CA SER A 259 26.96 5.23 -7.53
C SER A 259 27.09 6.60 -6.86
N GLY A 260 28.31 6.93 -6.41
CA GLY A 260 28.68 8.24 -5.90
C GLY A 260 29.39 9.12 -6.94
N GLU A 261 29.40 10.42 -6.70
CA GLU A 261 30.24 11.36 -7.43
C GLU A 261 31.72 11.26 -7.02
N SER A 262 32.63 11.41 -7.99
CA SER A 262 34.07 11.40 -7.69
C SER A 262 34.52 12.69 -7.02
N GLN A 263 35.53 12.61 -6.14
CA GLN A 263 36.12 13.76 -5.46
C GLN A 263 36.43 14.96 -6.38
N PRO A 264 37.09 14.80 -7.55
CA PRO A 264 37.39 15.94 -8.44
C PRO A 264 36.12 16.56 -9.06
N THR A 265 35.06 15.78 -9.24
CA THR A 265 33.75 16.29 -9.68
C THR A 265 33.10 17.11 -8.59
N LEU A 266 33.12 16.63 -7.35
CA LEU A 266 32.55 17.36 -6.22
C LEU A 266 33.31 18.67 -5.94
N GLU A 267 34.63 18.69 -6.06
CA GLU A 267 35.44 19.92 -5.92
C GLU A 267 35.07 20.98 -6.96
N LYS A 268 34.80 20.55 -8.21
CA LYS A 268 34.49 21.48 -9.31
C LYS A 268 33.02 21.86 -9.41
N TYR A 269 32.12 20.90 -9.18
CA TYR A 269 30.68 21.03 -9.41
C TYR A 269 29.87 20.76 -8.13
N PHE A 270 30.40 21.20 -6.99
CA PHE A 270 29.78 21.08 -5.68
C PHE A 270 28.34 21.61 -5.69
N LYS A 271 28.16 22.83 -6.22
CA LYS A 271 26.89 23.56 -6.19
C LYS A 271 25.79 22.83 -6.95
N GLU A 272 26.11 22.15 -8.04
CA GLU A 272 25.16 21.39 -8.85
C GLU A 272 24.66 20.13 -8.14
N ARG A 273 25.30 19.71 -7.04
CA ARG A 273 24.88 18.59 -6.19
C ARG A 273 24.38 19.07 -4.83
N THR A 274 24.33 20.37 -4.59
CA THR A 274 23.81 20.95 -3.36
C THR A 274 22.37 21.39 -3.59
N PHE A 275 21.43 20.84 -2.83
CA PHE A 275 20.02 21.14 -2.96
C PHE A 275 19.44 21.63 -1.63
N LEU A 276 18.58 22.65 -1.71
CA LEU A 276 17.77 23.11 -0.59
C LEU A 276 16.68 22.07 -0.29
N CYS A 277 16.78 21.45 0.88
CA CYS A 277 15.88 20.40 1.35
C CYS A 277 14.60 21.00 1.96
N PRO A 278 13.54 20.19 2.15
CA PRO A 278 12.27 20.64 2.74
C PRO A 278 12.40 21.28 4.13
N ASP A 279 13.39 20.86 4.92
CA ASP A 279 13.69 21.42 6.25
C ASP A 279 14.44 22.78 6.20
N GLY A 280 14.65 23.34 5.01
CA GLY A 280 15.32 24.60 4.79
C GLY A 280 16.85 24.54 4.82
N LYS A 281 17.46 23.34 4.93
CA LYS A 281 18.92 23.18 4.91
C LYS A 281 19.41 22.76 3.53
N GLU A 282 20.56 23.30 3.13
CA GLU A 282 21.28 22.82 1.98
C GLU A 282 22.09 21.56 2.34
N ARG A 283 21.96 20.50 1.54
CA ARG A 283 22.74 19.26 1.69
C ARG A 283 23.41 18.89 0.37
N LEU A 284 24.53 18.17 0.45
CA LEU A 284 25.25 17.63 -0.70
C LEU A 284 24.72 16.22 -1.04
N PHE A 285 24.28 16.03 -2.28
CA PHE A 285 23.71 14.78 -2.79
C PHE A 285 24.71 14.08 -3.70
N GLU A 286 25.70 13.43 -3.09
CA GLU A 286 26.74 12.69 -3.81
C GLU A 286 26.25 11.36 -4.40
N ARG A 287 25.28 10.72 -3.76
CA ARG A 287 24.71 9.42 -4.14
C ARG A 287 23.65 9.61 -5.21
N HIS A 288 23.66 8.72 -6.21
CA HIS A 288 22.67 8.76 -7.28
C HIS A 288 22.39 7.38 -7.89
N ILE A 289 21.17 7.20 -8.40
CA ILE A 289 20.75 6.02 -9.15
C ILE A 289 20.80 6.29 -10.65
N LYS A 290 21.27 5.31 -11.43
CA LYS A 290 21.34 5.41 -12.89
C LYS A 290 20.08 4.89 -13.57
N LEU A 291 19.52 5.71 -14.45
CA LEU A 291 18.46 5.33 -15.38
C LEU A 291 19.10 5.21 -16.78
N ARG A 292 19.67 4.04 -17.09
CA ARG A 292 20.45 3.85 -18.33
C ARG A 292 19.65 4.07 -19.60
N VAL A 293 18.36 3.70 -19.59
CA VAL A 293 17.47 3.79 -20.77
C VAL A 293 17.36 5.22 -21.32
N CYS A 294 17.36 6.22 -20.44
CA CYS A 294 17.26 7.64 -20.82
C CYS A 294 18.50 8.47 -20.45
N ASN A 295 19.55 7.83 -19.92
CA ASN A 295 20.72 8.48 -19.33
C ASN A 295 20.40 9.54 -18.26
N TRP A 296 19.36 9.29 -17.47
CA TRP A 296 18.99 10.12 -16.33
C TRP A 296 19.63 9.62 -15.03
N ARG A 297 19.64 10.49 -14.03
CA ARG A 297 20.08 10.24 -12.67
C ARG A 297 19.02 10.72 -11.69
N ILE A 298 18.85 9.96 -10.61
CA ILE A 298 18.10 10.38 -9.42
C ILE A 298 19.13 10.59 -8.32
N HIS A 299 19.40 11.84 -7.93
CA HIS A 299 20.26 12.15 -6.79
C HIS A 299 19.42 12.15 -5.52
N PHE A 300 19.94 11.47 -4.49
CA PHE A 300 19.21 11.27 -3.25
C PHE A 300 20.12 11.40 -2.03
N PHE A 301 19.51 11.70 -0.88
CA PHE A 301 20.17 11.84 0.41
C PHE A 301 19.38 11.03 1.45
N PRO A 302 19.92 9.93 1.98
CA PRO A 302 19.25 9.19 3.04
C PRO A 302 19.33 9.95 4.36
N GLU A 303 18.19 10.11 5.03
CA GLU A 303 18.10 10.70 6.35
C GLU A 303 17.80 9.61 7.38
N GLN A 304 18.65 9.55 8.40
CA GLN A 304 18.52 8.55 9.46
C GLN A 304 17.20 8.74 10.21
N PRO A 305 16.53 7.65 10.65
CA PRO A 305 15.32 7.77 11.44
C PRO A 305 15.58 8.57 12.71
N VAL A 306 14.75 9.58 12.98
CA VAL A 306 14.87 10.40 14.19
C VAL A 306 14.49 9.61 15.44
N PHE A 307 13.62 8.61 15.28
CA PHE A 307 13.15 7.74 16.36
C PHE A 307 13.30 6.26 15.98
N PRO A 308 13.57 5.36 16.95
CA PRO A 308 13.75 3.92 16.70
C PRO A 308 12.55 3.23 16.05
N GLU A 309 11.37 3.85 16.13
CA GLU A 309 10.09 3.29 15.67
C GLU A 309 9.62 3.88 14.33
N GLN A 310 10.43 4.74 13.71
CA GLN A 310 10.16 5.31 12.39
C GLN A 310 11.03 4.62 11.33
N SER A 311 10.43 4.33 10.18
CA SER A 311 11.17 3.91 8.99
C SER A 311 12.04 5.07 8.50
N GLY A 312 13.22 4.77 7.97
CA GLY A 312 14.09 5.81 7.42
C GLY A 312 13.47 6.51 6.20
N THR A 313 13.90 7.75 5.96
CA THR A 313 13.43 8.58 4.84
C THR A 313 14.57 8.86 3.88
N VAL A 314 14.24 9.03 2.60
CA VAL A 314 15.20 9.45 1.58
C VAL A 314 14.71 10.74 0.92
N ILE A 315 15.56 11.76 0.93
CA ILE A 315 15.29 13.03 0.25
C ILE A 315 15.77 12.92 -1.20
N ILE A 316 14.97 13.36 -2.16
CA ILE A 316 15.28 13.42 -3.59
C ILE A 316 15.64 14.86 -3.96
N GLY A 317 16.89 15.05 -4.38
CA GLY A 317 17.43 16.37 -4.72
C GLY A 317 17.29 16.72 -6.19
N TYR A 318 17.39 15.72 -7.07
CA TYR A 318 17.36 15.90 -8.52
C TYR A 318 16.91 14.65 -9.25
N ILE A 319 16.10 14.83 -10.29
CA ILE A 319 15.69 13.83 -11.28
C ILE A 319 15.89 14.44 -12.65
N GLY A 320 16.72 13.84 -13.49
CA GLY A 320 16.92 14.37 -14.84
C GLY A 320 18.17 13.86 -15.49
N ARG A 321 18.58 14.49 -16.59
CA ARG A 321 19.79 14.13 -17.32
C ARG A 321 21.02 14.14 -16.42
N HIS A 322 22.00 13.30 -16.75
CA HIS A 322 23.29 13.28 -16.06
C HIS A 322 23.91 14.69 -15.96
N LEU A 323 24.20 15.12 -14.73
CA LEU A 323 24.80 16.42 -14.46
C LEU A 323 26.26 16.49 -14.96
N PRO A 324 26.80 17.70 -15.24
CA PRO A 324 28.18 17.85 -15.72
C PRO A 324 29.19 17.32 -14.71
N THR A 325 30.25 16.67 -15.20
CA THR A 325 31.36 16.12 -14.39
C THR A 325 32.70 16.55 -14.98
N VAL A 326 33.81 16.25 -14.29
CA VAL A 326 35.14 16.55 -14.86
C VAL A 326 35.42 15.75 -16.14
N LYS A 327 34.86 14.53 -16.24
CA LYS A 327 35.00 13.63 -17.40
C LYS A 327 34.00 13.95 -18.52
N TYR A 328 32.79 14.35 -18.16
CA TYR A 328 31.69 14.62 -19.09
C TYR A 328 31.20 16.05 -18.88
N ARG A 329 31.74 16.98 -19.67
CA ARG A 329 31.28 18.36 -19.74
C ARG A 329 30.14 18.38 -20.75
N THR A 330 28.91 18.66 -20.31
CA THR A 330 27.71 18.68 -21.16
C THR A 330 27.86 19.59 -22.36
#